data_AF-A0A7J8CXG5-F1
#
_entry.id   AF-A0A7J8CXG5-F1
#
_cell.length_a   1.000
_cell.length_b   1.000
_cell.length_c   1.000
_cell.angle_alpha   90.00
_cell.angle_beta   90.00
_cell.angle_gamma   90.00
#
_symmetry.space_group_name_H-M   'P 1'
#
loop_
_entity.id
_entity.type
_entity.pdbx_description
1 polymer ?
#
loop_
_entity_poly.entity_id
_entity_poly.type
_entity_poly.pdbx_seq_one_letter_code
_entity_poly.pdbx_strand_id
1 'polypeptide(L)'
;MVYDTYAMYLCEWYRTREQNRRYFLTIFRNFLSKNRLMITHHMAILLVLVPTAQRLRGDLGDFFVGCIFMAELSTPFVSLGKVLIQLKQQHTLLYKVNGILTLTTFFSCRILLFPFMYWSYGHQQKLSLLQVPSRIPFFCNVANAFLIAPQLYWFSLLCKKAAQLFDTPSAEKDG
;
A
#
# COMPACT_ATOMS: atom_id res chain seq x y z
N MET A 1 -2.37 8.90 8.10
CA MET A 1 -1.49 8.05 8.94
C MET A 1 -1.93 7.89 10.40
N VAL A 2 -1.93 8.93 11.25
CA VAL A 2 -2.42 8.81 12.64
C VAL A 2 -3.90 8.41 12.67
N TYR A 3 -4.70 9.07 11.82
CA TYR A 3 -6.10 8.71 11.58
C TYR A 3 -6.26 7.24 11.16
N ASP A 4 -5.42 6.75 10.25
CA ASP A 4 -5.52 5.37 9.74
C ASP A 4 -5.21 4.34 10.85
N THR A 5 -4.20 4.62 11.67
CA THR A 5 -3.87 3.75 12.83
C THR A 5 -5.01 3.74 13.84
N TYR A 6 -5.63 4.89 14.10
CA TYR A 6 -6.79 4.99 14.97
C TYR A 6 -8.02 4.27 14.39
N ALA A 7 -8.31 4.46 13.10
CA ALA A 7 -9.42 3.81 12.41
C ALA A 7 -9.24 2.29 12.36
N MET A 8 -8.01 1.80 12.15
CA MET A 8 -7.68 0.37 12.24
C MET A 8 -7.98 -0.20 13.63
N TYR A 9 -7.60 0.52 14.69
CA TYR A 9 -7.92 0.12 16.07
C TYR A 9 -9.43 0.12 16.32
N LEU A 10 -10.14 1.15 15.87
CA LEU A 10 -11.58 1.29 16.05
C LEU A 10 -12.37 0.20 15.32
N CYS A 11 -12.01 -0.14 14.08
CA CYS A 11 -12.61 -1.23 13.32
C CYS A 11 -12.47 -2.57 14.05
N GLU A 12 -11.31 -2.87 14.62
CA GLU A 12 -11.15 -4.09 15.40
C GLU A 12 -11.94 -4.05 16.70
N TRP A 13 -11.96 -2.90 17.39
CA TRP A 13 -12.75 -2.72 18.59
C TRP A 13 -14.23 -3.06 18.35
N TYR A 14 -14.85 -2.51 17.31
CA TYR A 14 -16.24 -2.80 16.96
C TYR A 14 -16.45 -4.26 16.53
N ARG A 15 -15.54 -4.82 15.71
CA ARG A 15 -15.62 -6.22 15.28
C ARG A 15 -15.57 -7.22 16.43
N THR A 16 -14.90 -6.87 17.53
CA THR A 16 -14.74 -7.76 18.69
C THR A 16 -15.69 -7.45 19.84
N ARG A 17 -16.33 -6.26 19.83
CA ARG A 17 -17.31 -5.81 20.82
C ARG A 17 -18.58 -6.67 20.84
N GLU A 18 -18.92 -7.31 19.72
CA GLU A 18 -20.04 -8.26 19.68
C GLU A 18 -19.73 -9.62 20.33
N GLN A 19 -18.46 -10.01 20.55
CA GLN A 19 -18.13 -11.42 20.79
C GLN A 19 -17.69 -11.83 22.19
N ASN A 20 -17.20 -10.94 23.07
CA ASN A 20 -17.20 -11.13 24.54
C ASN A 20 -16.46 -10.00 25.27
N ARG A 21 -17.00 -9.60 26.44
CA ARG A 21 -16.51 -8.51 27.31
C ARG A 21 -15.25 -8.84 28.12
N ARG A 22 -14.64 -10.02 27.96
CA ARG A 22 -13.48 -10.47 28.74
C ARG A 22 -12.20 -10.49 27.91
N TYR A 23 -11.22 -9.71 28.38
CA TYR A 23 -9.82 -9.56 27.96
C TYR A 23 -9.50 -8.64 26.76
N PHE A 24 -9.51 -7.33 27.03
CA PHE A 24 -8.89 -6.27 26.23
C PHE A 24 -7.48 -6.64 25.71
N LEU A 25 -6.63 -7.21 26.57
CA LEU A 25 -5.26 -7.61 26.21
C LEU A 25 -5.21 -8.73 25.16
N THR A 26 -6.10 -9.72 25.23
CA THR A 26 -6.12 -10.86 24.30
C THR A 26 -6.61 -10.42 22.93
N ILE A 27 -7.58 -9.50 22.88
CA ILE A 27 -8.08 -8.87 21.66
C ILE A 27 -6.96 -8.02 21.03
N PHE A 28 -6.28 -7.20 21.83
CA PHE A 28 -5.18 -6.37 21.36
C PHE A 28 -4.01 -7.20 20.81
N ARG A 29 -3.66 -8.30 21.48
CA ARG A 29 -2.61 -9.22 21.02
C ARG A 29 -3.00 -9.95 19.72
N ASN A 30 -4.26 -10.37 19.59
CA ASN A 30 -4.77 -10.98 18.36
C ASN A 30 -4.83 -9.99 17.18
N PHE A 31 -5.23 -8.73 17.45
CA PHE A 31 -5.21 -7.65 16.47
C PHE A 31 -3.80 -7.38 15.96
N LEU A 32 -2.87 -7.23 16.90
CA LEU A 32 -1.47 -6.98 16.58
C LEU A 32 -0.93 -8.12 15.73
N SER A 33 -1.21 -9.38 16.09
CA SER A 33 -0.74 -10.56 15.34
C SER A 33 -1.37 -10.71 13.96
N LYS A 34 -2.67 -10.43 13.79
CA LYS A 34 -3.36 -10.56 12.50
C LYS A 34 -3.04 -9.43 11.52
N ASN A 35 -2.80 -8.22 12.03
CA ASN A 35 -2.55 -7.03 11.20
C ASN A 35 -1.08 -6.55 11.25
N ARG A 36 -0.13 -7.40 11.71
CA ARG A 36 1.29 -7.05 11.89
C ARG A 36 1.87 -6.27 10.72
N LEU A 37 1.67 -6.75 9.50
CA LEU A 37 2.28 -6.13 8.32
C LEU A 37 1.77 -4.69 8.07
N MET A 38 0.46 -4.47 8.22
CA MET A 38 -0.14 -3.14 8.06
C MET A 38 0.25 -2.21 9.21
N ILE A 39 0.23 -2.71 10.45
CA ILE A 39 0.59 -1.91 11.63
C ILE A 39 2.06 -1.52 11.57
N THR A 40 2.97 -2.46 11.31
CA THR A 40 4.40 -2.18 11.15
C THR A 40 4.65 -1.18 10.02
N HIS A 41 3.93 -1.29 8.90
CA HIS A 41 4.02 -0.32 7.81
C HIS A 41 3.63 1.10 8.25
N HIS A 42 2.47 1.26 8.89
CA HIS A 42 2.02 2.58 9.36
C HIS A 42 2.93 3.14 10.46
N MET A 43 3.44 2.30 11.35
CA MET A 43 4.42 2.72 12.37
C MET A 43 5.74 3.16 11.73
N ALA A 44 6.25 2.45 10.73
CA ALA A 44 7.44 2.85 10.00
C ALA A 44 7.23 4.18 9.26
N ILE A 45 6.06 4.39 8.64
CA ILE A 45 5.74 5.67 8.01
C ILE A 45 5.69 6.79 9.05
N LEU A 46 4.98 6.60 10.16
CA LEU A 46 4.80 7.62 11.19
C LEU A 46 6.09 7.99 11.93
N LEU A 47 6.91 6.99 12.27
CA LEU A 47 8.09 7.19 13.11
C LEU A 47 9.36 7.47 12.31
N VAL A 48 9.44 7.04 11.06
CA VAL A 48 10.64 7.17 10.24
C VAL A 48 10.39 8.05 9.03
N LEU A 49 9.43 7.68 8.17
CA LEU A 49 9.25 8.35 6.88
C LEU A 49 8.77 9.79 7.04
N VAL A 50 7.78 10.05 7.90
CA VAL A 50 7.22 11.39 8.12
C VAL A 50 8.24 12.33 8.77
N PRO A 51 8.95 11.98 9.87
CA PRO A 51 9.97 12.86 10.44
C PRO A 51 11.14 13.11 9.50
N THR A 52 11.57 12.08 8.74
CA THR A 52 12.64 12.23 7.75
C THR A 52 12.21 13.15 6.62
N ALA A 53 10.98 12.98 6.11
CA ALA A 53 10.40 13.86 5.10
C ALA A 53 10.27 15.31 5.59
N GLN A 54 9.85 15.54 6.84
CA GLN A 54 9.78 16.90 7.40
C GLN A 54 11.17 17.53 7.60
N ARG A 55 12.19 16.73 7.95
CA ARG A 55 13.57 17.22 8.08
C ARG A 55 14.22 17.55 6.73
N LEU A 56 13.86 16.82 5.68
CA LEU A 56 14.38 17.02 4.32
C LEU A 56 13.56 18.02 3.50
N ARG A 57 12.44 18.52 4.04
CA ARG A 57 11.52 19.45 3.37
C ARG A 57 12.22 20.76 2.97
N GLY A 58 11.88 21.29 1.79
CA GLY A 58 12.61 22.38 1.12
C GLY A 58 13.30 21.89 -0.16
N ASP A 59 14.36 22.56 -0.59
CA ASP A 59 15.01 22.32 -1.90
C ASP A 59 15.49 20.87 -2.17
N LEU A 60 15.63 20.03 -1.13
CA LEU A 60 16.12 18.65 -1.26
C LEU A 60 15.04 17.55 -1.21
N GLY A 61 13.94 17.75 -0.50
CA GLY A 61 13.01 16.66 -0.13
C GLY A 61 11.64 16.71 -0.80
N ASP A 62 11.27 17.83 -1.41
CA ASP A 62 9.91 18.05 -1.90
C ASP A 62 9.49 17.08 -3.02
N PHE A 63 10.44 16.66 -3.86
CA PHE A 63 10.22 15.60 -4.85
C PHE A 63 9.83 14.27 -4.20
N PHE A 64 10.57 13.84 -3.17
CA PHE A 64 10.30 12.57 -2.47
C PHE A 64 8.97 12.61 -1.71
N VAL A 65 8.62 13.76 -1.13
CA VAL A 65 7.32 13.97 -0.50
C VAL A 65 6.18 13.85 -1.52
N GLY A 66 6.33 14.46 -2.70
CA GLY A 66 5.38 14.32 -3.80
C GLY A 66 5.22 12.87 -4.25
N CYS A 67 6.31 12.11 -4.34
CA CYS A 67 6.28 10.69 -4.63
C CYS A 67 5.49 9.89 -3.57
N ILE A 68 5.69 10.18 -2.28
CA ILE A 68 4.94 9.52 -1.19
C ILE A 68 3.44 9.80 -1.32
N PHE A 69 3.04 11.04 -1.61
CA PHE A 69 1.63 11.37 -1.82
C PHE A 69 1.04 10.72 -3.08
N MET A 70 1.82 10.60 -4.15
CA MET A 70 1.39 9.88 -5.35
C MET A 70 1.01 8.43 -5.02
N ALA A 71 1.76 7.77 -4.12
CA ALA A 71 1.44 6.42 -3.66
C ALA A 71 0.11 6.32 -2.88
N GLU A 72 -0.41 7.42 -2.33
CA GLU A 72 -1.71 7.43 -1.65
C GLU A 72 -2.89 7.35 -2.64
N LEU A 73 -2.71 7.69 -3.92
CA LEU A 73 -3.78 7.66 -4.92
C LEU A 73 -4.42 6.27 -5.10
N SER A 74 -3.67 5.19 -4.86
CA SER A 74 -4.20 3.82 -4.98
C SER A 74 -5.06 3.40 -3.76
N THR A 75 -4.96 4.12 -2.63
CA THR A 75 -5.65 3.77 -1.37
C THR A 75 -7.18 3.80 -1.42
N PRO A 76 -7.86 4.76 -2.10
CA PRO A 76 -9.32 4.72 -2.24
C PRO A 76 -9.80 3.45 -2.94
N PHE A 77 -9.12 3.00 -4.00
CA PHE A 77 -9.52 1.80 -4.75
C PHE A 77 -9.32 0.51 -3.94
N VAL A 78 -8.20 0.40 -3.22
CA VAL A 78 -7.95 -0.72 -2.29
C VAL A 78 -9.00 -0.75 -1.17
N SER A 79 -9.38 0.43 -0.65
CA SER A 79 -10.37 0.53 0.44
C SER A 79 -11.78 0.22 -0.05
N LEU A 80 -12.17 0.72 -1.22
CA LEU A 80 -13.45 0.41 -1.85
C LEU A 80 -13.57 -1.10 -2.11
N GLY A 81 -12.50 -1.75 -2.57
CA GLY A 81 -12.47 -3.20 -2.75
C GLY A 81 -12.76 -3.96 -1.46
N LYS A 82 -12.19 -3.53 -0.32
CA LYS A 82 -12.48 -4.13 0.99
C LYS A 82 -13.94 -3.93 1.41
N VAL A 83 -14.49 -2.73 1.20
CA VAL A 83 -15.90 -2.43 1.52
C VAL A 83 -16.83 -3.32 0.69
N LEU A 84 -16.59 -3.45 -0.61
CA LEU A 84 -17.41 -4.31 -1.49
C LEU A 84 -17.35 -5.79 -1.09
N ILE A 85 -16.20 -6.28 -0.61
CA ILE A 85 -16.09 -7.63 -0.05
C ILE A 85 -16.93 -7.77 1.22
N GLN A 86 -16.89 -6.79 2.12
CA GLN A 86 -17.70 -6.80 3.35
C GLN A 86 -19.20 -6.78 3.04
N LEU A 87 -19.61 -6.07 1.99
CA LEU A 87 -20.99 -6.03 1.50
C LEU A 87 -21.38 -7.25 0.63
N LYS A 88 -20.49 -8.23 0.45
CA LYS A 88 -20.69 -9.42 -0.41
C LYS A 88 -21.01 -9.09 -1.88
N GLN A 89 -20.60 -7.91 -2.37
CA GLN A 89 -20.87 -7.43 -3.73
C GLN A 89 -19.78 -7.82 -4.74
N GLN A 90 -19.10 -8.94 -4.53
CA GLN A 90 -17.97 -9.36 -5.36
C GLN A 90 -18.37 -9.78 -6.79
N HIS A 91 -19.64 -10.12 -7.01
CA HIS A 91 -20.20 -10.47 -8.32
C HIS A 91 -20.49 -9.24 -9.20
N THR A 92 -20.46 -8.04 -8.64
CA THR A 92 -20.84 -6.82 -9.35
C THR A 92 -19.77 -6.38 -10.36
N LEU A 93 -20.22 -5.72 -11.44
CA LEU A 93 -19.30 -5.08 -12.39
C LEU A 93 -18.44 -4.01 -11.70
N LEU A 94 -19.00 -3.30 -10.71
CA LEU A 94 -18.27 -2.34 -9.89
C LEU A 94 -17.04 -2.97 -9.21
N TYR A 95 -17.18 -4.18 -8.64
CA TYR A 95 -16.05 -4.88 -8.02
C TYR A 95 -14.96 -5.25 -9.05
N LYS A 96 -15.35 -5.71 -10.24
CA LYS A 96 -14.39 -6.03 -11.32
C LYS A 96 -13.65 -4.78 -11.82
N VAL A 97 -14.37 -3.69 -12.09
CA VAL A 97 -13.79 -2.40 -12.51
C VAL A 97 -12.88 -1.83 -11.43
N ASN A 98 -13.32 -1.84 -10.16
CA ASN A 98 -12.48 -1.41 -9.05
C ASN A 98 -11.23 -2.28 -8.89
N GLY A 99 -11.31 -3.58 -9.19
CA GLY A 99 -10.17 -4.49 -9.21
C GLY A 99 -9.11 -4.07 -10.25
N ILE A 100 -9.55 -3.75 -11.48
CA ILE A 100 -8.66 -3.23 -12.53
C ILE A 100 -8.05 -1.89 -12.11
N LEU A 101 -8.87 -0.95 -11.65
CA LEU A 101 -8.39 0.36 -11.16
C LEU A 101 -7.39 0.21 -10.02
N THR A 102 -7.63 -0.71 -9.09
CA THR A 102 -6.71 -1.01 -7.99
C THR A 102 -5.37 -1.50 -8.52
N LEU A 103 -5.37 -2.47 -9.45
CA LEU A 103 -4.13 -2.99 -10.04
C LEU A 103 -3.35 -1.92 -10.80
N THR A 104 -4.03 -1.18 -11.68
CA THR A 104 -3.42 -0.14 -12.50
C THR A 104 -2.82 0.96 -11.65
N THR A 105 -3.57 1.50 -10.69
CA THR A 105 -3.11 2.59 -9.83
C THR A 105 -2.03 2.12 -8.85
N PHE A 106 -2.12 0.89 -8.32
CA PHE A 106 -1.07 0.36 -7.46
C PHE A 106 0.24 0.18 -8.24
N PHE A 107 0.17 -0.35 -9.46
CA PHE A 107 1.35 -0.51 -10.31
C PHE A 107 1.97 0.84 -10.70
N SER A 108 1.19 1.78 -11.22
CA SER A 108 1.71 3.06 -11.70
C SER A 108 2.18 3.96 -10.55
N CYS A 109 1.36 4.13 -9.52
CA CYS A 109 1.62 5.09 -8.46
C CYS A 109 2.54 4.55 -7.36
N ARG A 110 2.74 3.24 -7.26
CA ARG A 110 3.61 2.65 -6.22
C ARG A 110 4.79 1.90 -6.78
N ILE A 111 4.62 1.07 -7.82
CA ILE A 111 5.73 0.26 -8.34
C ILE A 111 6.58 1.07 -9.32
N LEU A 112 5.97 1.68 -10.34
CA LEU A 112 6.68 2.48 -11.34
C LEU A 112 7.23 3.80 -10.79
N LEU A 113 6.73 4.25 -9.65
CA LEU A 113 7.24 5.43 -8.97
C LEU A 113 8.73 5.31 -8.63
N PHE A 114 9.18 4.13 -8.18
CA PHE A 114 10.59 3.89 -7.84
C PHE A 114 11.54 4.03 -9.04
N PRO A 115 11.36 3.31 -10.16
CA PRO A 115 12.20 3.51 -11.35
C PRO A 115 12.06 4.92 -11.92
N PHE A 116 10.89 5.57 -11.81
CA PHE A 116 10.71 6.97 -12.18
C PHE A 116 11.59 7.91 -11.32
N MET A 117 11.72 7.65 -10.03
CA MET A 117 12.62 8.42 -9.15
C MET A 117 14.08 8.28 -9.59
N TYR A 118 14.55 7.06 -9.89
CA TYR A 118 15.90 6.84 -10.42
C TYR A 118 16.10 7.51 -11.78
N TRP A 119 15.09 7.49 -12.64
CA TRP A 119 15.10 8.15 -13.94
C TRP A 119 15.22 9.66 -13.82
N SER A 120 14.38 10.28 -12.99
CA SER A 120 14.39 11.72 -12.76
C SER A 120 15.75 12.19 -12.23
N TYR A 121 16.31 11.46 -11.27
CA TYR A 121 17.66 11.73 -10.76
C TYR A 121 18.73 11.55 -11.85
N GLY A 122 18.68 10.45 -12.61
CA GLY A 122 19.62 10.19 -13.70
C GLY A 122 19.59 11.29 -14.76
N HIS A 123 18.40 11.75 -15.13
CA HIS A 123 18.23 12.85 -16.09
C HIS A 123 18.83 14.16 -15.57
N GLN A 124 18.60 14.50 -14.30
CA GLN A 124 19.19 15.70 -13.68
C GLN A 124 20.73 15.65 -13.65
N GLN A 125 21.30 14.47 -13.40
CA GLN A 125 22.76 14.27 -13.32
C GLN A 125 23.40 13.86 -14.65
N LYS A 126 22.63 13.82 -15.76
CA LYS A 126 23.06 13.33 -17.08
C LYS A 126 23.69 11.92 -17.06
N LEU A 127 23.16 11.05 -16.20
CA LEU A 127 23.57 9.66 -16.03
C LEU A 127 22.59 8.71 -16.71
N SER A 128 23.10 7.58 -17.21
CA SER A 128 22.24 6.47 -17.65
C SER A 128 21.57 5.80 -16.45
N LEU A 129 20.34 5.30 -16.64
CA LEU A 129 19.53 4.66 -15.59
C LEU A 129 20.28 3.56 -14.80
N LEU A 130 21.06 2.74 -15.51
CA LEU A 130 21.81 1.63 -14.93
C LEU A 130 22.98 2.10 -14.04
N GLN A 131 23.50 3.31 -14.26
CA GLN A 131 24.59 3.87 -13.48
C GLN A 131 24.11 4.60 -12.23
N VAL A 132 22.82 4.96 -12.15
CA VAL A 132 22.27 5.71 -11.02
C VAL A 132 22.43 4.98 -9.68
N PRO A 133 22.12 3.66 -9.56
CA PRO A 133 22.30 2.95 -8.29
C PRO A 133 23.74 2.99 -7.77
N SER A 134 24.73 2.96 -8.66
CA SER A 134 26.16 3.00 -8.28
C SER A 134 26.65 4.40 -7.90
N ARG A 135 25.90 5.46 -8.25
CA ARG A 135 26.25 6.86 -7.98
C ARG A 135 25.53 7.45 -6.77
N ILE A 136 24.35 6.92 -6.45
CA ILE A 136 23.60 7.30 -5.25
C ILE A 136 24.24 6.63 -4.01
N PRO A 137 24.29 7.31 -2.84
CA PRO A 137 24.76 6.70 -1.60
C PRO A 137 24.07 5.36 -1.31
N PHE A 138 24.86 4.35 -0.90
CA PHE A 138 24.36 2.99 -0.66
C PHE A 138 23.14 2.96 0.27
N PHE A 139 23.14 3.78 1.33
CA PHE A 139 22.03 3.88 2.28
C PHE A 139 20.70 4.27 1.60
N CYS A 140 20.73 5.15 0.60
CA CYS A 140 19.51 5.54 -0.13
C CYS A 140 18.96 4.38 -0.96
N ASN A 141 19.81 3.59 -1.61
CA ASN A 141 19.36 2.38 -2.32
C ASN A 141 18.75 1.36 -1.37
N VAL A 142 19.37 1.17 -0.19
CA VAL A 142 18.85 0.27 0.85
C VAL A 142 17.50 0.77 1.35
N ALA A 143 17.37 2.06 1.68
CA ALA A 143 16.10 2.65 2.11
C ALA A 143 15.00 2.47 1.04
N ASN A 144 15.34 2.68 -0.23
CA ASN A 144 14.41 2.52 -1.33
C ASN A 144 13.98 1.06 -1.53
N ALA A 145 14.92 0.11 -1.38
CA ALA A 145 14.63 -1.32 -1.40
C ALA A 145 13.68 -1.73 -0.25
N PHE A 146 13.88 -1.20 0.95
CA PHE A 146 12.98 -1.41 2.08
C PHE A 146 11.58 -0.82 1.84
N LEU A 147 11.46 0.30 1.11
CA LEU A 147 10.18 0.92 0.79
C LEU A 147 9.42 0.16 -0.31
N ILE A 148 10.11 -0.35 -1.35
CA ILE A 148 9.47 -1.07 -2.47
C ILE A 148 9.12 -2.52 -2.12
N ALA A 149 9.89 -3.19 -1.26
CA ALA A 149 9.68 -4.59 -0.89
C ALA A 149 8.24 -4.92 -0.43
N PRO A 150 7.63 -4.19 0.54
CA PRO A 150 6.24 -4.45 0.93
C PRO A 150 5.25 -4.14 -0.20
N GLN A 151 5.55 -3.16 -1.07
CA GLN A 151 4.68 -2.82 -2.21
C GLN A 151 4.65 -3.98 -3.23
N LEU A 152 5.81 -4.55 -3.57
CA LEU A 152 5.90 -5.71 -4.47
C LEU A 152 5.18 -6.93 -3.88
N TYR A 153 5.37 -7.18 -2.58
CA TYR A 153 4.66 -8.24 -1.88
C TYR A 153 3.14 -8.05 -2.00
N TRP A 154 2.61 -6.89 -1.64
CA TRP A 154 1.16 -6.64 -1.74
C TRP A 154 0.63 -6.67 -3.17
N PHE A 155 1.40 -6.17 -4.13
CA PHE A 155 1.03 -6.24 -5.54
C PHE A 155 0.91 -7.71 -6.00
N SER A 156 1.83 -8.58 -5.60
CA SER A 156 1.73 -10.01 -5.91
C SER A 156 0.46 -10.66 -5.33
N LEU A 157 0.05 -10.28 -4.11
CA LEU A 157 -1.20 -10.74 -3.52
C LEU A 157 -2.43 -10.21 -4.27
N LEU A 158 -2.40 -8.95 -4.71
CA LEU A 158 -3.48 -8.36 -5.51
C LEU A 158 -3.62 -9.06 -6.86
N CYS A 159 -2.50 -9.31 -7.55
CA CYS A 159 -2.48 -10.06 -8.80
C CYS A 159 -3.03 -11.49 -8.62
N LYS A 160 -2.63 -12.19 -7.54
CA LYS A 160 -3.15 -13.53 -7.24
C LYS A 160 -4.67 -13.52 -7.01
N LYS A 161 -5.19 -12.54 -6.28
CA LYS A 161 -6.63 -12.38 -6.08
C LYS A 161 -7.37 -12.03 -7.37
N ALA A 162 -6.78 -11.19 -8.21
CA ALA A 162 -7.36 -10.84 -9.50
C ALA A 162 -7.40 -12.06 -10.43
N ALA A 163 -6.31 -12.84 -10.52
CA ALA A 163 -6.29 -14.08 -11.29
C ALA A 163 -7.43 -15.03 -10.86
N GLN A 164 -7.58 -15.27 -9.55
CA GLN A 164 -8.69 -16.08 -9.03
C GLN A 164 -10.08 -15.55 -9.41
N LEU A 165 -10.26 -14.22 -9.47
CA LEU A 165 -11.52 -13.59 -9.86
C LEU A 165 -11.83 -13.76 -11.35
N PHE A 166 -10.81 -13.77 -12.21
CA PHE A 166 -10.95 -13.93 -13.66
C PHE A 166 -10.96 -15.39 -14.10
N ASP A 167 -10.32 -16.29 -13.35
CA ASP A 167 -10.30 -17.73 -13.61
C ASP A 167 -11.60 -18.42 -13.19
N THR A 168 -12.42 -17.79 -12.35
CA THR A 168 -13.75 -18.32 -12.03
C THR A 168 -14.63 -18.16 -13.27
N PRO A 169 -15.00 -19.26 -13.97
CA PRO A 169 -15.80 -19.17 -15.18
C PRO A 169 -17.14 -18.51 -14.84
N SER A 170 -17.66 -17.76 -15.78
CA SER A 170 -19.03 -17.20 -15.72
C SER A 170 -20.04 -18.34 -15.79
N ALA A 171 -20.16 -19.14 -14.72
CA ALA A 171 -21.17 -20.17 -14.58
C ALA A 171 -22.50 -19.50 -14.17
N GLU A 172 -23.15 -18.87 -15.14
CA GLU A 172 -24.61 -18.68 -15.28
C GLU A 172 -24.83 -17.60 -16.34
N LYS A 173 -24.75 -18.00 -17.60
CA LYS A 173 -25.65 -17.51 -18.62
C LYS A 173 -26.25 -18.72 -19.30
N ASP A 174 -27.58 -18.70 -19.40
CA ASP A 174 -28.47 -19.62 -20.12
C ASP A 174 -29.05 -20.76 -19.28
N GLY A 175 -30.12 -20.41 -18.56
CA GLY A 175 -31.24 -21.27 -18.17
C GLY A 175 -32.54 -20.52 -18.43
#